data_AF-A0A0V7ZVR3-F1
#
_entry.id   AF-A0A0V7ZVR3-F1
#
_cell.length_a   1.000
_cell.length_b   1.000
_cell.length_c   1.000
_cell.angle_alpha   90.00
_cell.angle_beta   90.00
_cell.angle_gamma   90.00
#
_symmetry.space_group_name_H-M   'P 1'
#
loop_
_entity.id
_entity.type
_entity.pdbx_description
1 polymer ?
#
loop_
_entity_poly.entity_id
_entity_poly.type
_entity_poly.pdbx_seq_one_letter_code
_entity_poly.pdbx_strand_id
1 'polypeptide(L)'
;MKINLLKKLESTLLASSLCLAVFLFPLKSEALTVQEVPNPRQEVYGAWVTDMAEILTDSTEAQLNQMIEELEAKNGTEIAVVTVAETAPAASPKEFTTELFNYWGIGKKEQDNGVLFLISVGDRRVEIETGYGVEGILPDAKVGKIIDTKIKPQFKQGDFDGGTLAGTKALVIALGSDRTSSVSDKPSQNIPATGFLLAGGILALAIGTAVILMSRRVRIKPIGRSRLSGGSRIFFCADCQQKMKKVDNAKVQSMLSQPEKIAQDLGSLRFQGWRCPKCSQDDERFHFITYVSSSPQFKQCPKCNELTVTWTKKILEQATHYSSGQSLITDKCHCCNYSRQGKETIPRLPPGNSSWSGSSGGGFGGGSSGGGGAGGDW
;
A
#
# COMPACT_ATOMS: atom_id res chain seq x y z
N MET A 1 16.57 -22.87 -67.36
CA MET A 1 17.30 -22.28 -66.20
C MET A 1 16.62 -21.05 -65.57
N LYS A 2 15.84 -20.24 -66.31
CA LYS A 2 15.21 -19.00 -65.77
C LYS A 2 14.04 -19.21 -64.78
N ILE A 3 13.32 -20.32 -64.84
CA ILE A 3 12.12 -20.57 -64.01
C ILE A 3 12.47 -20.82 -62.52
N ASN A 4 13.65 -21.38 -62.23
CA ASN A 4 14.08 -21.64 -60.85
C ASN A 4 14.59 -20.40 -60.11
N LEU A 5 14.93 -19.32 -60.81
CA LEU A 5 15.37 -18.07 -60.17
C LEU A 5 14.19 -17.28 -59.57
N LEU A 6 13.06 -17.25 -60.27
CA LEU A 6 11.86 -16.51 -59.84
C LEU A 6 11.24 -17.10 -58.57
N LYS A 7 11.12 -18.43 -58.48
CA LYS A 7 10.63 -19.11 -57.27
C LYS A 7 11.54 -18.90 -56.05
N LYS A 8 12.86 -18.80 -56.26
CA LYS A 8 13.82 -18.51 -55.19
C LYS A 8 13.66 -17.08 -54.68
N LEU A 9 13.44 -16.11 -55.58
CA LEU A 9 13.19 -14.71 -55.24
C LEU A 9 11.90 -14.52 -54.42
N GLU A 10 10.81 -15.20 -54.82
CA GLU A 10 9.53 -15.16 -54.09
C GLU A 10 9.66 -15.77 -52.68
N SER A 11 10.37 -16.89 -52.54
CA SER A 11 10.60 -17.52 -51.22
C SER A 11 11.45 -16.64 -50.29
N THR A 12 12.43 -15.91 -50.84
CA THR A 12 13.27 -14.99 -50.05
C THR A 12 12.54 -13.71 -49.67
N LEU A 13 11.63 -13.21 -50.53
CA LEU A 13 10.82 -12.02 -50.25
C LEU A 13 9.75 -12.31 -49.20
N LEU A 14 9.13 -13.49 -49.23
CA LEU A 14 8.17 -13.93 -48.20
C LEU A 14 8.83 -14.13 -46.83
N ALA A 15 10.02 -14.74 -46.79
CA ALA A 15 10.77 -14.93 -45.54
C ALA A 15 11.26 -13.59 -44.94
N SER A 16 11.70 -12.67 -45.79
CA SER A 16 12.11 -11.30 -45.40
C SER A 16 10.94 -10.49 -44.83
N SER A 17 9.76 -10.57 -45.45
CA SER A 17 8.54 -9.88 -44.98
C SER A 17 8.04 -10.44 -43.64
N LEU A 18 8.22 -11.73 -43.38
CA LEU A 18 7.81 -12.37 -42.12
C LEU A 18 8.76 -12.00 -40.97
N CYS A 19 10.07 -11.91 -41.21
CA CYS A 19 11.04 -11.43 -40.22
C CYS A 19 10.83 -9.94 -39.89
N LEU A 20 10.47 -9.10 -40.86
CA LEU A 20 10.22 -7.68 -40.62
C LEU A 20 8.92 -7.45 -39.82
N ALA A 21 7.91 -8.30 -40.02
CA ALA A 21 6.66 -8.24 -39.25
C ALA A 21 6.85 -8.63 -37.78
N VAL A 22 7.74 -9.58 -37.47
CA VAL A 22 8.06 -10.00 -36.08
C VAL A 22 8.79 -8.90 -35.29
N PHE A 23 9.57 -8.04 -35.96
CA PHE A 23 10.24 -6.89 -35.33
C PHE A 23 9.36 -5.63 -35.21
N LEU A 24 8.21 -5.58 -35.89
CA LEU A 24 7.28 -4.44 -35.87
C LEU A 24 6.11 -4.61 -34.89
N PHE A 25 6.01 -5.75 -34.20
CA PHE A 25 5.14 -5.86 -33.03
C PHE A 25 5.91 -5.34 -31.81
N PRO A 26 5.61 -4.13 -31.29
CA PRO A 26 6.14 -3.74 -30.00
C PRO A 26 5.67 -4.79 -28.98
N LEU A 27 6.63 -5.47 -28.34
CA LEU A 27 6.36 -6.22 -27.12
C LEU A 27 5.75 -5.21 -26.16
N LYS A 28 4.44 -5.35 -25.91
CA LYS A 28 3.82 -4.63 -24.82
C LYS A 28 4.49 -5.18 -23.57
N SER A 29 5.39 -4.39 -23.00
CA SER A 29 5.84 -4.60 -21.62
C SER A 29 4.58 -4.46 -20.78
N GLU A 30 3.97 -5.58 -20.41
CA GLU A 30 2.84 -5.57 -19.49
C GLU A 30 3.38 -5.04 -18.17
N ALA A 31 2.93 -3.84 -17.84
CA ALA A 31 3.47 -3.07 -16.74
C ALA A 31 2.71 -3.51 -15.48
N LEU A 32 3.40 -4.05 -14.48
CA LEU A 32 2.75 -4.61 -13.30
C LEU A 32 2.11 -3.48 -12.48
N THR A 33 0.79 -3.54 -12.35
CA THR A 33 0.00 -2.61 -11.54
C THR A 33 -0.32 -3.23 -10.17
N VAL A 34 -0.57 -2.42 -9.15
CA VAL A 34 -0.93 -2.90 -7.80
C VAL A 34 -2.22 -3.74 -7.80
N GLN A 35 -3.08 -3.57 -8.80
CA GLN A 35 -4.31 -4.34 -8.97
C GLN A 35 -4.08 -5.76 -9.48
N GLU A 36 -2.94 -6.00 -10.14
CA GLU A 36 -2.56 -7.31 -10.69
C GLU A 36 -1.83 -8.18 -9.67
N VAL A 37 -1.32 -7.59 -8.59
CA VAL A 37 -0.75 -8.36 -7.47
C VAL A 37 -1.90 -9.03 -6.71
N PRO A 38 -1.96 -10.37 -6.67
CA PRO A 38 -3.04 -11.09 -6.02
C PRO A 38 -2.95 -10.91 -4.50
N ASN A 39 -4.08 -10.53 -3.90
CA ASN A 39 -4.17 -10.32 -2.46
C ASN A 39 -4.33 -11.68 -1.74
N PRO A 40 -3.35 -12.11 -0.93
CA PRO A 40 -3.33 -13.46 -0.38
C PRO A 40 -4.45 -13.71 0.64
N ARG A 41 -5.07 -12.63 1.15
CA ARG A 41 -6.24 -12.68 2.05
C ARG A 41 -7.57 -12.79 1.33
N GLN A 42 -7.63 -12.42 0.05
CA GLN A 42 -8.83 -12.52 -0.78
C GLN A 42 -8.82 -13.78 -1.66
N GLU A 43 -7.64 -14.32 -1.92
CA GLU A 43 -7.49 -15.62 -2.56
C GLU A 43 -7.70 -16.77 -1.58
N VAL A 44 -7.84 -17.98 -2.14
CA VAL A 44 -8.62 -19.15 -1.71
C VAL A 44 -8.38 -19.66 -0.27
N TYR A 45 -7.38 -19.15 0.46
CA TYR A 45 -6.93 -19.75 1.72
C TYR A 45 -6.70 -18.78 2.89
N GLY A 46 -6.84 -17.46 2.71
CA GLY A 46 -6.52 -16.53 3.80
C GLY A 46 -5.03 -16.60 4.20
N ALA A 47 -4.15 -16.65 3.21
CA ALA A 47 -2.69 -16.67 3.41
C ALA A 47 -2.14 -15.25 3.63
N TRP A 48 -0.85 -15.14 3.91
CA TRP A 48 -0.12 -13.90 4.13
C TRP A 48 0.98 -13.64 3.09
N VAL A 49 1.23 -14.62 2.21
CA VAL A 49 2.31 -14.61 1.23
C VAL A 49 1.75 -14.62 -0.18
N THR A 50 2.30 -13.76 -1.04
CA THR A 50 2.12 -13.77 -2.50
C THR A 50 3.49 -13.85 -3.16
N ASP A 51 3.87 -15.00 -3.72
CA ASP A 51 5.15 -15.20 -4.42
C ASP A 51 4.97 -15.14 -5.95
N MET A 52 4.89 -13.95 -6.55
CA MET A 52 4.77 -13.84 -8.01
C MET A 52 6.10 -14.01 -8.74
N ALA A 53 7.22 -13.88 -8.03
CA ALA A 53 8.54 -14.05 -8.60
C ALA A 53 9.02 -15.51 -8.60
N GLU A 54 8.27 -16.43 -7.98
CA GLU A 54 8.61 -17.85 -7.82
C GLU A 54 10.02 -18.04 -7.21
N ILE A 55 10.34 -17.25 -6.18
CA ILE A 55 11.65 -17.24 -5.51
C ILE A 55 11.62 -17.89 -4.12
N LEU A 56 10.45 -18.27 -3.61
CA LEU A 56 10.29 -18.91 -2.31
C LEU A 56 9.89 -20.37 -2.50
N THR A 57 10.40 -21.24 -1.63
CA THR A 57 9.96 -22.64 -1.59
C THR A 57 8.64 -22.78 -0.83
N ASP A 58 7.83 -23.78 -1.18
CA ASP A 58 6.58 -24.12 -0.45
C ASP A 58 6.79 -24.23 1.07
N SER A 59 7.94 -24.76 1.49
CA SER A 59 8.32 -24.89 2.91
C SER A 59 8.53 -23.53 3.59
N THR A 60 9.15 -22.58 2.88
CA THR A 60 9.33 -21.21 3.36
C THR A 60 8.00 -20.49 3.41
N GLU A 61 7.16 -20.60 2.38
CA GLU A 61 5.82 -20.02 2.40
C GLU A 61 4.98 -20.55 3.56
N ALA A 62 4.99 -21.85 3.82
CA ALA A 62 4.28 -22.45 4.94
C ALA A 62 4.77 -21.90 6.30
N GLN A 63 6.08 -21.77 6.48
CA GLN A 63 6.67 -21.19 7.70
C GLN A 63 6.33 -19.70 7.88
N LEU A 64 6.35 -18.92 6.79
CA LEU A 64 5.97 -17.51 6.80
C LEU A 64 4.50 -17.36 7.20
N ASN A 65 3.61 -18.11 6.55
CA ASN A 65 2.19 -18.10 6.85
C ASN A 65 1.91 -18.45 8.31
N GLN A 66 2.54 -19.51 8.83
CA GLN A 66 2.40 -19.92 10.22
C GLN A 66 2.85 -18.82 11.20
N MET A 67 4.05 -18.25 11.03
CA MET A 67 4.56 -17.21 11.94
C MET A 67 3.68 -15.96 11.95
N ILE A 68 3.14 -15.59 10.79
CA ILE A 68 2.29 -14.40 10.66
C ILE A 68 0.90 -14.67 11.25
N GLU A 69 0.33 -15.85 11.02
CA GLU A 69 -0.94 -16.26 11.61
C GLU A 69 -0.87 -16.31 13.14
N GLU A 70 0.24 -16.84 13.70
CA GLU A 70 0.47 -16.84 15.15
C GLU A 70 0.57 -15.41 15.73
N LEU A 71 1.22 -14.48 15.02
CA LEU A 71 1.29 -13.07 15.43
C LEU A 71 -0.09 -12.40 15.40
N GLU A 72 -0.83 -12.60 14.30
CA GLU A 72 -2.17 -12.03 14.13
C GLU A 72 -3.12 -12.57 15.21
N ALA A 73 -3.10 -13.87 15.47
CA ALA A 73 -3.89 -14.48 16.55
C ALA A 73 -3.48 -13.95 17.94
N LYS A 74 -2.20 -13.64 18.15
CA LYS A 74 -1.68 -13.14 19.44
C LYS A 74 -2.09 -11.70 19.73
N ASN A 75 -1.99 -10.80 18.76
CA ASN A 75 -2.16 -9.36 19.01
C ASN A 75 -2.83 -8.55 17.89
N GLY A 76 -3.38 -9.23 16.88
CA GLY A 76 -4.11 -8.65 15.76
C GLY A 76 -3.26 -7.94 14.72
N THR A 77 -1.93 -7.98 14.83
CA THR A 77 -1.01 -7.35 13.86
C THR A 77 -0.95 -8.17 12.58
N GLU A 78 -1.04 -7.49 11.43
CA GLU A 78 -1.06 -8.16 10.13
C GLU A 78 0.27 -7.91 9.40
N ILE A 79 0.89 -8.97 8.89
CA ILE A 79 2.07 -8.86 8.01
C ILE A 79 1.71 -9.48 6.66
N ALA A 80 2.06 -8.83 5.55
CA ALA A 80 2.01 -9.42 4.23
C ALA A 80 3.42 -9.54 3.66
N VAL A 81 3.72 -10.66 3.00
CA VAL A 81 4.97 -10.86 2.27
C VAL A 81 4.64 -10.97 0.80
N VAL A 82 5.32 -10.19 -0.04
CA VAL A 82 5.05 -10.13 -1.48
C VAL A 82 6.36 -10.17 -2.23
N THR A 83 6.46 -11.05 -3.22
CA THR A 83 7.55 -11.04 -4.20
C THR A 83 6.99 -10.68 -5.57
N VAL A 84 7.71 -9.85 -6.31
CA VAL A 84 7.38 -9.47 -7.69
C VAL A 84 8.64 -9.47 -8.54
N ALA A 85 8.46 -9.69 -9.84
CA ALA A 85 9.55 -9.61 -10.80
C ALA A 85 10.11 -8.17 -10.89
N GLU A 86 9.25 -7.15 -11.00
CA GLU A 86 9.64 -5.75 -11.04
C GLU A 86 8.47 -4.86 -10.59
N THR A 87 8.75 -3.63 -10.14
CA THR A 87 7.71 -2.66 -9.72
C THR A 87 7.39 -1.61 -10.77
N ALA A 88 8.10 -1.61 -11.89
CA ALA A 88 7.77 -0.77 -13.03
C ALA A 88 6.35 -1.09 -13.55
N PRO A 89 5.54 -0.06 -13.85
CA PRO A 89 5.93 1.29 -14.21
C PRO A 89 5.81 2.31 -13.06
N ALA A 90 5.65 1.88 -11.81
CA ALA A 90 5.58 2.80 -10.68
C ALA A 90 6.84 3.68 -10.61
N ALA A 91 6.71 4.90 -10.07
CA ALA A 91 7.84 5.84 -10.09
C ALA A 91 8.99 5.38 -9.18
N SER A 92 8.72 4.51 -8.19
CA SER A 92 9.73 3.80 -7.42
C SER A 92 9.14 2.54 -6.76
N PRO A 93 9.98 1.56 -6.37
CA PRO A 93 9.54 0.41 -5.59
C PRO A 93 8.90 0.81 -4.26
N LYS A 94 9.35 1.90 -3.64
CA LYS A 94 8.75 2.47 -2.41
C LYS A 94 7.30 2.91 -2.68
N GLU A 95 7.08 3.66 -3.75
CA GLU A 95 5.73 4.13 -4.12
C GLU A 95 4.80 2.96 -4.43
N PHE A 96 5.27 1.98 -5.21
CA PHE A 96 4.53 0.74 -5.45
C PHE A 96 4.16 0.03 -4.14
N THR A 97 5.11 -0.10 -3.21
CA THR A 97 4.87 -0.74 -1.90
C THR A 97 3.81 0.01 -1.09
N THR A 98 3.93 1.33 -0.99
CA THR A 98 2.96 2.16 -0.27
C THR A 98 1.57 2.11 -0.92
N GLU A 99 1.50 2.11 -2.26
CA GLU A 99 0.24 1.97 -2.99
C GLU A 99 -0.39 0.60 -2.77
N LEU A 100 0.39 -0.48 -2.87
CA LEU A 100 -0.07 -1.85 -2.63
C LEU A 100 -0.58 -2.04 -1.21
N PHE A 101 0.17 -1.52 -0.21
CA PHE A 101 -0.24 -1.55 1.19
C PHE A 101 -1.62 -0.93 1.40
N ASN A 102 -1.82 0.26 0.86
CA ASN A 102 -3.06 1.01 1.01
C ASN A 102 -4.19 0.45 0.15
N TYR A 103 -3.87 -0.13 -1.02
CA TYR A 103 -4.83 -0.81 -1.89
C TYR A 103 -5.40 -2.05 -1.20
N TRP A 104 -4.54 -2.84 -0.55
CA TRP A 104 -4.95 -4.02 0.22
C TRP A 104 -5.54 -3.69 1.59
N GLY A 105 -5.21 -2.52 2.15
CA GLY A 105 -5.66 -2.12 3.47
C GLY A 105 -5.02 -2.94 4.59
N ILE A 106 -3.71 -3.18 4.51
CA ILE A 106 -2.98 -4.05 5.44
C ILE A 106 -3.01 -3.46 6.85
N GLY A 107 -3.40 -4.26 7.84
CA GLY A 107 -3.62 -3.87 9.23
C GLY A 107 -5.10 -3.77 9.57
N LYS A 108 -5.45 -3.75 10.86
CA LYS A 108 -6.84 -3.55 11.31
C LYS A 108 -7.24 -2.08 11.22
N LYS A 109 -8.48 -1.83 10.79
CA LYS A 109 -9.11 -0.50 10.80
C LYS A 109 -8.93 0.15 12.17
N GLU A 110 -8.58 1.43 12.19
CA GLU A 110 -8.29 2.26 13.38
C GLU A 110 -7.04 1.88 14.17
N GLN A 111 -6.53 0.65 14.03
CA GLN A 111 -5.30 0.23 14.68
C GLN A 111 -4.10 0.47 13.79
N ASP A 112 -4.25 0.48 12.46
CA ASP A 112 -3.19 0.68 11.47
C ASP A 112 -1.93 -0.17 11.75
N ASN A 113 -2.15 -1.39 12.26
CA ASN A 113 -1.12 -2.31 12.72
C ASN A 113 -0.68 -3.30 11.63
N GLY A 114 -0.55 -2.80 10.41
CA GLY A 114 -0.13 -3.58 9.24
C GLY A 114 1.36 -3.43 8.94
N VAL A 115 1.97 -4.44 8.34
CA VAL A 115 3.31 -4.40 7.73
C VAL A 115 3.29 -5.09 6.38
N LEU A 116 3.88 -4.49 5.35
CA LEU A 116 4.13 -5.13 4.06
C LEU A 116 5.63 -5.29 3.86
N PHE A 117 6.07 -6.51 3.59
CA PHE A 117 7.43 -6.84 3.18
C PHE A 117 7.41 -7.19 1.70
N LEU A 118 7.83 -6.26 0.85
CA LEU A 118 7.95 -6.41 -0.59
C LEU A 118 9.39 -6.74 -1.00
N ILE A 119 9.54 -7.71 -1.91
CA ILE A 119 10.79 -8.07 -2.57
C ILE A 119 10.58 -7.89 -4.07
N SER A 120 11.35 -7.00 -4.70
CA SER A 120 11.36 -6.83 -6.15
C SER A 120 12.69 -7.32 -6.71
N VAL A 121 12.65 -8.41 -7.48
CA VAL A 121 13.86 -9.13 -7.92
C VAL A 121 14.61 -8.36 -9.00
N GLY A 122 13.90 -7.86 -10.01
CA GLY A 122 14.43 -7.05 -11.12
C GLY A 122 15.00 -5.73 -10.64
N ASP A 123 14.31 -5.06 -9.70
CA ASP A 123 14.79 -3.84 -9.06
C ASP A 123 15.94 -4.09 -8.07
N ARG A 124 16.21 -5.37 -7.71
CA ARG A 124 17.12 -5.79 -6.64
C ARG A 124 16.89 -5.03 -5.33
N ARG A 125 15.62 -4.82 -4.99
CA ARG A 125 15.23 -3.93 -3.91
C ARG A 125 14.19 -4.53 -2.99
N VAL A 126 14.41 -4.37 -1.69
CA VAL A 126 13.46 -4.74 -0.64
C VAL A 126 12.86 -3.48 -0.05
N GLU A 127 11.57 -3.52 0.22
CA GLU A 127 10.82 -2.47 0.89
C GLU A 127 10.00 -3.10 2.02
N ILE A 128 10.07 -2.49 3.20
CA ILE A 128 9.21 -2.82 4.32
C ILE A 128 8.42 -1.56 4.68
N GLU A 129 7.11 -1.63 4.46
CA GLU A 129 6.16 -0.57 4.73
C GLU A 129 5.41 -0.86 6.02
N THR A 130 5.34 0.12 6.92
CA THR A 130 4.69 -0.02 8.23
C THR A 130 3.50 0.92 8.35
N GLY A 131 2.37 0.41 8.84
CA GLY A 131 1.21 1.23 9.17
C GLY A 131 1.44 2.09 10.42
N TYR A 132 0.65 3.16 10.56
CA TYR A 132 0.81 4.15 11.64
C TYR A 132 0.79 3.55 13.05
N GLY A 133 0.03 2.48 13.26
CA GLY A 133 -0.13 1.83 14.56
C GLY A 133 1.10 1.13 15.09
N VAL A 134 2.02 0.78 14.19
CA VAL A 134 3.24 0.02 14.54
C VAL A 134 4.50 0.87 14.42
N GLU A 135 4.44 2.13 13.96
CA GLU A 135 5.61 3.02 13.85
C GLU A 135 6.37 3.19 15.19
N GLY A 136 5.67 3.19 16.32
CA GLY A 136 6.31 3.26 17.64
C GLY A 136 7.14 2.01 18.01
N ILE A 137 6.78 0.85 17.45
CA ILE A 137 7.42 -0.45 17.71
C ILE A 137 8.46 -0.76 16.63
N LEU A 138 8.16 -0.36 15.39
CA LEU A 138 8.94 -0.52 14.17
C LEU A 138 9.18 0.85 13.51
N PRO A 139 9.96 1.74 14.13
CA PRO A 139 10.38 2.98 13.47
C PRO A 139 11.32 2.67 12.31
N ASP A 140 11.39 3.56 11.32
CA ASP A 140 12.20 3.40 10.09
C ASP A 140 13.63 2.93 10.37
N ALA A 141 14.28 3.48 11.40
CA ALA A 141 15.65 3.10 11.78
C ALA A 141 15.76 1.62 12.22
N LYS A 142 14.75 1.09 12.91
CA LYS A 142 14.71 -0.32 13.34
C LYS A 142 14.43 -1.23 12.15
N VAL A 143 13.51 -0.83 11.28
CA VAL A 143 13.20 -1.54 10.03
C VAL A 143 14.42 -1.59 9.11
N GLY A 144 15.10 -0.45 8.90
CA GLY A 144 16.33 -0.38 8.13
C GLY A 144 17.43 -1.27 8.69
N LYS A 145 17.58 -1.33 10.03
CA LYS A 145 18.53 -2.26 10.66
C LYS A 145 18.16 -3.74 10.42
N ILE A 146 16.88 -4.10 10.43
CA ILE A 146 16.44 -5.46 10.08
C ILE A 146 16.84 -5.76 8.63
N ILE A 147 16.56 -4.84 7.70
CA ILE A 147 16.93 -4.97 6.29
C ILE A 147 18.43 -5.18 6.11
N ASP A 148 19.25 -4.32 6.70
CA ASP A 148 20.71 -4.36 6.51
C ASP A 148 21.37 -5.57 7.20
N THR A 149 20.83 -6.05 8.32
CA THR A 149 21.49 -7.08 9.14
C THR A 149 20.90 -8.48 8.99
N LYS A 150 19.64 -8.61 8.57
CA LYS A 150 18.94 -9.90 8.46
C LYS A 150 18.60 -10.27 7.03
N ILE A 151 18.27 -9.29 6.19
CA ILE A 151 17.71 -9.54 4.86
C ILE A 151 18.81 -9.45 3.78
N LYS A 152 19.38 -8.25 3.58
CA LYS A 152 20.33 -7.97 2.49
C LYS A 152 21.53 -8.91 2.41
N PRO A 153 22.17 -9.33 3.52
CA PRO A 153 23.29 -10.26 3.44
C PRO A 153 22.93 -11.61 2.79
N GLN A 154 21.70 -12.08 2.97
CA GLN A 154 21.22 -13.34 2.41
C GLN A 154 20.81 -13.18 0.95
N PHE A 155 20.09 -12.10 0.61
CA PHE A 155 19.72 -11.79 -0.77
C PHE A 155 20.94 -11.56 -1.68
N LYS A 156 22.02 -10.99 -1.16
CA LYS A 156 23.31 -10.87 -1.87
C LYS A 156 23.93 -12.22 -2.26
N GLN A 157 23.60 -13.28 -1.53
CA GLN A 157 24.05 -14.64 -1.79
C GLN A 157 23.03 -15.45 -2.62
N GLY A 158 21.92 -14.83 -3.03
CA GLY A 158 20.81 -15.50 -3.71
C GLY A 158 19.90 -16.31 -2.77
N ASP A 159 20.09 -16.21 -1.45
CA ASP A 159 19.29 -16.91 -0.46
C ASP A 159 18.03 -16.07 -0.12
N PHE A 160 17.04 -16.14 -1.00
CA PHE A 160 15.76 -15.44 -0.84
C PHE A 160 14.89 -16.07 0.25
N ASP A 161 14.85 -17.41 0.35
CA ASP A 161 14.17 -18.13 1.43
C ASP A 161 14.68 -17.69 2.81
N GLY A 162 15.99 -17.78 3.04
CA GLY A 162 16.61 -17.44 4.31
C GLY A 162 16.46 -15.96 4.66
N GLY A 163 16.64 -15.07 3.68
CA GLY A 163 16.49 -13.63 3.88
C GLY A 163 15.07 -13.24 4.27
N THR A 164 14.08 -13.82 3.60
CA THR A 164 12.65 -13.56 3.85
C THR A 164 12.21 -14.12 5.19
N LEU A 165 12.59 -15.37 5.52
CA LEU A 165 12.32 -15.98 6.82
C LEU A 165 12.96 -15.18 7.98
N ALA A 166 14.23 -14.81 7.84
CA ALA A 166 14.93 -14.07 8.89
C ALA A 166 14.36 -12.66 9.08
N GLY A 167 13.98 -11.99 8.00
CA GLY A 167 13.31 -10.69 8.03
C GLY A 167 11.96 -10.77 8.73
N THR A 168 11.08 -11.67 8.29
CA THR A 168 9.75 -11.87 8.87
C THR A 168 9.84 -12.26 10.34
N LYS A 169 10.74 -13.17 10.72
CA LYS A 169 10.97 -13.54 12.12
C LYS A 169 11.40 -12.34 12.98
N ALA A 170 12.27 -11.48 12.46
CA ALA A 170 12.70 -10.28 13.18
C ALA A 170 11.55 -9.28 13.37
N LEU A 171 10.67 -9.12 12.37
CA LEU A 171 9.45 -8.33 12.48
C LEU A 171 8.49 -8.89 13.52
N VAL A 172 8.21 -10.20 13.48
CA VAL A 172 7.35 -10.90 14.45
C VAL A 172 7.87 -10.74 15.88
N ILE A 173 9.16 -10.90 16.13
CA ILE A 173 9.76 -10.71 17.46
C ILE A 173 9.56 -9.26 17.94
N ALA A 174 9.81 -8.29 17.06
CA ALA A 174 9.65 -6.89 17.39
C ALA A 174 8.20 -6.53 17.74
N LEU A 175 7.23 -7.10 17.01
CA LEU A 175 5.80 -6.84 17.16
C LEU A 175 5.15 -7.67 18.27
N GLY A 176 5.71 -8.83 18.61
CA GLY A 176 5.19 -9.77 19.60
C GLY A 176 5.63 -9.50 21.04
N SER A 177 6.51 -8.53 21.28
CA SER A 177 6.91 -8.10 22.62
C SER A 177 5.76 -7.32 23.28
N ASP A 178 5.31 -7.73 24.47
CA ASP A 178 4.10 -7.22 25.12
C ASP A 178 4.05 -5.69 25.14
N ARG A 179 2.86 -5.13 24.85
CA ARG A 179 2.53 -3.69 24.92
C ARG A 179 2.60 -3.21 26.39
N THR A 180 3.78 -3.20 26.98
CA THR A 180 4.03 -2.47 28.23
C THR A 180 4.34 -1.02 27.87
N SER A 181 3.39 -0.17 28.23
CA SER A 181 3.40 1.28 28.15
C SER A 181 4.78 1.91 28.39
N SER A 182 5.13 2.91 27.58
CA SER A 182 5.77 4.13 28.10
C SER A 182 5.64 5.29 27.11
N VAL A 183 4.73 6.20 27.46
CA VAL A 183 5.02 7.64 27.37
C VAL A 183 6.24 7.88 28.25
N SER A 184 7.39 8.23 27.68
CA SER A 184 8.27 9.32 28.15
C SER A 184 9.55 9.42 27.31
N ASP A 185 9.85 10.68 27.00
CA ASP A 185 11.18 11.28 26.84
C ASP A 185 12.16 10.76 25.79
N LYS A 186 12.26 11.60 24.77
CA LYS A 186 13.36 11.72 23.81
C LYS A 186 14.68 12.02 24.55
N PRO A 187 15.70 11.15 24.52
CA PRO A 187 17.05 11.54 24.88
C PRO A 187 17.74 12.12 23.64
N SER A 188 18.09 13.40 23.72
CA SER A 188 19.10 14.03 22.86
C SER A 188 20.46 13.39 23.17
N GLN A 189 20.95 12.53 22.28
CA GLN A 189 22.30 11.97 22.37
C GLN A 189 23.21 12.68 21.37
N ASN A 190 24.17 13.41 21.91
CA ASN A 190 25.27 14.04 21.20
C ASN A 190 26.11 12.98 20.49
N ILE A 191 26.28 13.11 19.17
CA ILE A 191 27.28 12.33 18.43
C ILE A 191 28.58 13.16 18.39
N PRO A 192 29.71 12.64 18.88
CA PRO A 192 30.99 13.32 18.73
C PRO A 192 31.41 13.28 17.26
N ALA A 193 31.68 14.45 16.70
CA ALA A 193 32.21 14.62 15.37
C ALA A 193 33.68 14.18 15.34
N THR A 194 33.97 13.02 14.74
CA THR A 194 35.28 12.73 14.17
C THR A 194 35.17 12.88 12.66
N GLY A 195 35.89 13.88 12.15
CA GLY A 195 35.76 14.36 10.80
C GLY A 195 36.36 13.44 9.74
N PHE A 196 35.73 13.43 8.57
CA PHE A 196 36.43 13.59 7.31
C PHE A 196 35.55 14.37 6.34
N LEU A 197 36.11 15.49 5.87
CA LEU A 197 35.60 16.35 4.82
C LEU A 197 35.55 15.59 3.50
N LEU A 198 34.40 15.58 2.82
CA LEU A 198 34.31 16.00 1.41
C LEU A 198 32.97 16.74 1.23
N ALA A 199 33.08 18.06 1.02
CA ALA A 199 32.04 19.08 1.16
C ALA A 199 30.86 19.02 0.16
N GLY A 200 30.67 17.93 -0.58
CA GLY A 200 29.54 17.76 -1.51
C GLY A 200 28.27 17.17 -0.88
N GLY A 201 28.42 16.21 0.05
CA GLY A 201 27.29 15.43 0.58
C GLY A 201 26.41 16.19 1.57
N ILE A 202 27.00 17.08 2.38
CA ILE A 202 26.27 17.82 3.43
C ILE A 202 25.36 18.89 2.81
N LEU A 203 25.78 19.53 1.73
CA LEU A 203 24.96 20.53 1.04
C LEU A 203 23.78 19.87 0.31
N ALA A 204 23.99 18.71 -0.31
CA ALA A 204 22.91 17.94 -0.96
C ALA A 204 21.88 17.41 0.06
N LEU A 205 22.32 16.94 1.24
CA LEU A 205 21.42 16.55 2.33
C LEU A 205 20.71 17.76 2.96
N ALA A 206 21.37 18.90 3.14
CA ALA A 206 20.75 20.12 3.67
C ALA A 206 19.73 20.71 2.68
N ILE A 207 20.03 20.71 1.38
CA ILE A 207 19.09 21.15 0.34
C ILE A 207 17.95 20.14 0.19
N GLY A 208 18.23 18.84 0.16
CA GLY A 208 17.21 17.79 0.06
C GLY A 208 16.24 17.82 1.24
N THR A 209 16.74 17.94 2.48
CA THR A 209 15.90 18.10 3.68
C THR A 209 15.14 19.42 3.67
N ALA A 210 15.74 20.53 3.21
CA ALA A 210 15.04 21.80 3.07
C ALA A 210 13.92 21.72 2.02
N VAL A 211 14.15 21.06 0.88
CA VAL A 211 13.15 20.84 -0.17
C VAL A 211 12.01 19.94 0.31
N ILE A 212 12.30 18.87 1.06
CA ILE A 212 11.28 17.99 1.66
C ILE A 212 10.47 18.74 2.74
N LEU A 213 11.12 19.56 3.56
CA LEU A 213 10.44 20.38 4.57
C LEU A 213 9.66 21.53 3.96
N MET A 214 10.07 22.06 2.80
CA MET A 214 9.34 23.07 2.03
C MET A 214 8.16 22.45 1.24
N SER A 215 8.30 21.23 0.71
CA SER A 215 7.23 20.54 -0.04
C SER A 215 6.06 20.10 0.86
N ARG A 216 6.30 19.92 2.17
CA ARG A 216 5.25 19.66 3.17
C ARG A 216 4.47 20.91 3.63
N ARG A 217 4.87 22.11 3.19
CA ARG A 217 4.17 23.37 3.53
C ARG A 217 3.08 23.67 2.51
N VAL A 218 1.83 23.61 2.95
CA VAL A 218 0.69 23.94 2.09
C VAL A 218 0.05 25.22 2.59
N ARG A 219 -0.17 26.16 1.66
CA ARG A 219 -0.87 27.41 1.93
C ARG A 219 -2.35 27.24 1.58
N ILE A 220 -3.23 27.49 2.56
CA ILE A 220 -4.68 27.44 2.37
C ILE A 220 -5.31 28.74 2.86
N LYS A 221 -6.43 29.12 2.26
CA LYS A 221 -7.20 30.29 2.69
C LYS A 221 -7.69 30.07 4.14
N PRO A 222 -7.88 31.14 4.94
CA PRO A 222 -8.34 31.00 6.32
C PRO A 222 -9.77 30.46 6.42
N ILE A 223 -10.57 30.63 5.37
CA ILE A 223 -11.95 30.18 5.25
C ILE A 223 -12.11 29.52 3.87
N GLY A 224 -12.73 28.35 3.83
CA GLY A 224 -12.95 27.61 2.59
C GLY A 224 -13.08 26.10 2.82
N ARG A 225 -13.16 25.35 1.72
CA ARG A 225 -13.09 23.88 1.74
C ARG A 225 -12.00 23.43 0.77
N SER A 226 -11.22 22.42 1.14
CA SER A 226 -10.26 21.77 0.25
C SER A 226 -10.32 20.26 0.40
N ARG A 227 -10.08 19.57 -0.70
CA ARG A 227 -10.05 18.11 -0.76
C ARG A 227 -8.62 17.67 -0.97
N LEU A 228 -8.17 16.71 -0.17
CA LEU A 228 -6.79 16.22 -0.21
C LEU A 228 -6.79 14.69 -0.19
N SER A 229 -5.90 14.08 -0.97
CA SER A 229 -5.40 12.74 -0.66
C SER A 229 -4.59 12.81 0.64
N GLY A 230 -4.44 11.70 1.37
CA GLY A 230 -3.85 11.64 2.71
C GLY A 230 -2.47 12.29 2.92
N GLY A 231 -1.90 12.11 4.11
CA GLY A 231 -0.55 12.58 4.44
C GLY A 231 -0.49 13.78 5.40
N SER A 232 0.62 13.84 6.15
CA SER A 232 0.89 14.89 7.14
C SER A 232 1.42 16.15 6.45
N ARG A 233 0.65 17.24 6.53
CA ARG A 233 0.97 18.54 5.94
C ARG A 233 0.96 19.62 7.02
N ILE A 234 1.85 20.58 6.90
CA ILE A 234 1.85 21.76 7.76
C ILE A 234 1.14 22.89 7.01
N PHE A 235 -0.01 23.30 7.53
CA PHE A 235 -0.84 24.33 6.91
C PHE A 235 -0.46 25.74 7.38
N PHE A 236 -0.30 26.63 6.41
CA PHE A 236 -0.08 28.06 6.62
C PHE A 236 -1.22 28.85 5.99
N CYS A 237 -1.59 29.97 6.61
CA CYS A 237 -2.60 30.86 6.06
C CYS A 237 -2.07 31.51 4.78
N ALA A 238 -2.84 31.43 3.69
CA ALA A 238 -2.49 32.05 2.42
C ALA A 238 -2.41 33.59 2.50
N ASP A 239 -3.16 34.21 3.43
CA ASP A 239 -3.27 35.67 3.52
C ASP A 239 -2.19 36.30 4.41
N CYS A 240 -1.80 35.65 5.51
CA CYS A 240 -0.84 36.22 6.47
C CYS A 240 0.37 35.33 6.77
N GLN A 241 0.47 34.16 6.12
CA GLN A 241 1.54 33.17 6.30
C GLN A 241 1.69 32.61 7.73
N GLN A 242 0.75 32.91 8.64
CA GLN A 242 0.74 32.32 9.98
C GLN A 242 0.44 30.83 9.92
N LYS A 243 1.17 30.02 10.69
CA LYS A 243 0.86 28.59 10.89
C LYS A 243 -0.56 28.43 11.44
N MET A 244 -1.34 27.58 10.79
CA MET A 244 -2.73 27.33 11.18
C MET A 244 -2.82 26.39 12.37
N LYS A 245 -3.87 26.55 13.16
CA LYS A 245 -4.18 25.70 14.32
C LYS A 245 -5.37 24.82 13.98
N LYS A 246 -5.32 23.57 14.44
CA LYS A 246 -6.43 22.63 14.29
C LYS A 246 -7.60 23.08 15.17
N VAL A 247 -8.80 23.00 14.62
CA VAL A 247 -10.05 23.27 15.34
C VAL A 247 -10.51 22.00 16.04
N ASP A 248 -11.21 22.16 17.16
CA ASP A 248 -11.78 21.04 17.91
C ASP A 248 -12.73 20.19 17.04
N ASN A 249 -12.67 18.87 17.20
CA ASN A 249 -13.43 17.95 16.36
C ASN A 249 -14.93 18.11 16.57
N ALA A 250 -15.42 18.34 17.80
CA ALA A 250 -16.85 18.48 18.06
C ALA A 250 -17.46 19.67 17.30
N LYS A 251 -16.69 20.76 17.17
CA LYS A 251 -17.09 21.92 16.35
C LYS A 251 -17.11 21.60 14.86
N VAL A 252 -16.15 20.82 14.37
CA VAL A 252 -16.15 20.36 12.97
C VAL A 252 -17.38 19.49 12.70
N GLN A 253 -17.69 18.55 13.59
CA GLN A 253 -18.82 17.63 13.46
C GLN A 253 -20.18 18.34 13.42
N SER A 254 -20.37 19.41 14.20
CA SER A 254 -21.63 20.15 14.21
C SER A 254 -21.92 20.90 12.90
N MET A 255 -20.89 21.13 12.09
CA MET A 255 -20.98 21.83 10.80
C MET A 255 -21.02 20.90 9.58
N LEU A 256 -20.96 19.57 9.78
CA LEU A 256 -21.07 18.61 8.70
C LEU A 256 -22.54 18.42 8.27
N SER A 257 -22.74 18.32 6.97
CA SER A 257 -24.03 17.91 6.39
C SER A 257 -24.33 16.43 6.67
N GLN A 258 -25.58 16.02 6.53
CA GLN A 258 -25.97 14.62 6.77
C GLN A 258 -25.21 13.62 5.88
N PRO A 259 -25.02 13.86 4.56
CA PRO A 259 -24.20 12.97 3.72
C PRO A 259 -22.74 12.89 4.16
N GLU A 260 -22.16 14.01 4.60
CA GLU A 260 -20.78 14.06 5.07
C GLU A 260 -20.58 13.28 6.38
N LYS A 261 -21.56 13.34 7.29
CA LYS A 261 -21.57 12.51 8.51
C LYS A 261 -21.62 11.02 8.16
N ILE A 262 -22.54 10.63 7.27
CA ILE A 262 -22.64 9.23 6.80
C ILE A 262 -21.31 8.78 6.17
N ALA A 263 -20.72 9.59 5.29
CA ALA A 263 -19.43 9.29 4.68
C ALA A 263 -18.29 9.17 5.71
N GLN A 264 -18.33 9.98 6.76
CA GLN A 264 -17.37 9.90 7.85
C GLN A 264 -17.55 8.64 8.69
N ASP A 265 -18.79 8.29 9.03
CA ASP A 265 -19.10 7.10 9.83
C ASP A 265 -18.73 5.81 9.07
N LEU A 266 -18.90 5.80 7.74
CA LEU A 266 -18.38 4.72 6.89
C LEU A 266 -16.85 4.67 6.88
N GLY A 267 -16.18 5.81 7.04
CA GLY A 267 -14.74 5.97 6.93
C GLY A 267 -14.27 6.28 5.50
N SER A 268 -15.20 6.65 4.59
CA SER A 268 -14.87 7.00 3.20
C SER A 268 -14.33 8.42 3.08
N LEU A 269 -14.77 9.33 3.96
CA LEU A 269 -14.27 10.69 4.07
C LEU A 269 -13.88 11.00 5.52
N ARG A 270 -12.90 11.86 5.73
CA ARG A 270 -12.57 12.37 7.06
C ARG A 270 -12.40 13.88 7.03
N PHE A 271 -12.97 14.58 8.00
CA PHE A 271 -13.01 16.03 8.02
C PHE A 271 -12.09 16.58 9.11
N GLN A 272 -11.40 17.68 8.81
CA GLN A 272 -10.63 18.45 9.79
C GLN A 272 -10.83 19.95 9.56
N GLY A 273 -10.91 20.70 10.65
CA GLY A 273 -10.94 22.16 10.62
C GLY A 273 -9.58 22.76 10.93
N TRP A 274 -9.18 23.79 10.17
CA TRP A 274 -7.96 24.55 10.40
C TRP A 274 -8.28 26.05 10.43
N ARG A 275 -7.89 26.73 11.50
CA ARG A 275 -8.07 28.17 11.65
C ARG A 275 -6.76 28.93 11.67
N CYS A 276 -6.79 30.16 11.16
CA CYS A 276 -5.67 31.08 11.25
C CYS A 276 -5.82 31.96 12.49
N PRO A 277 -4.92 31.91 13.49
CA PRO A 277 -5.01 32.73 14.70
C PRO A 277 -5.04 34.25 14.46
N LYS A 278 -4.57 34.71 13.30
CA LYS A 278 -4.48 36.13 12.95
C LYS A 278 -5.67 36.61 12.09
N CYS A 279 -6.03 35.83 11.06
CA CYS A 279 -7.09 36.18 10.10
C CYS A 279 -8.48 35.68 10.49
N SER A 280 -8.57 34.67 11.36
CA SER A 280 -9.84 34.15 11.87
C SER A 280 -9.73 33.90 13.37
N GLN A 281 -10.14 34.93 14.14
CA GLN A 281 -10.02 34.94 15.59
C GLN A 281 -11.18 34.19 16.27
N ASP A 282 -12.33 34.10 15.60
CA ASP A 282 -13.50 33.38 16.08
C ASP A 282 -13.46 31.91 15.62
N ASP A 283 -13.75 30.98 16.52
CA ASP A 283 -13.80 29.53 16.23
C ASP A 283 -14.97 29.12 15.31
N GLU A 284 -15.73 30.09 14.78
CA GLU A 284 -16.87 29.86 13.88
C GLU A 284 -16.48 29.84 12.40
N ARG A 285 -15.33 30.42 12.05
CA ARG A 285 -14.88 30.52 10.66
C ARG A 285 -13.52 29.86 10.51
N PHE A 286 -13.49 28.72 9.84
CA PHE A 286 -12.26 27.98 9.61
C PHE A 286 -12.30 27.27 8.26
N HIS A 287 -11.14 26.81 7.82
CA HIS A 287 -10.99 26.07 6.57
C HIS A 287 -11.25 24.59 6.81
N PHE A 288 -12.16 24.00 6.05
CA PHE A 288 -12.45 22.57 6.08
C PHE A 288 -11.53 21.82 5.15
N ILE A 289 -10.90 20.77 5.66
CA ILE A 289 -10.12 19.82 4.87
C ILE A 289 -10.85 18.49 4.88
N THR A 290 -11.16 17.99 3.70
CA THR A 290 -11.72 16.66 3.48
C THR A 290 -10.62 15.74 2.98
N TYR A 291 -10.29 14.73 3.76
CA TYR A 291 -9.45 13.62 3.37
C TYR A 291 -10.31 12.53 2.76
N VAL A 292 -9.96 12.09 1.56
CA VAL A 292 -10.68 11.03 0.84
C VAL A 292 -9.97 9.70 1.08
N SER A 293 -10.72 8.68 1.48
CA SER A 293 -10.19 7.31 1.57
C SER A 293 -9.87 6.79 0.17
N SER A 294 -8.69 6.19 0.01
CA SER A 294 -8.29 5.47 -1.19
C SER A 294 -8.80 4.03 -1.22
N SER A 295 -9.54 3.60 -0.19
CA SER A 295 -10.00 2.21 -0.10
C SER A 295 -11.01 1.89 -1.21
N PRO A 296 -10.83 0.79 -1.97
CA PRO A 296 -11.73 0.38 -3.03
C PRO A 296 -13.11 -0.07 -2.52
N GLN A 297 -13.26 -0.23 -1.20
CA GLN A 297 -14.54 -0.60 -0.58
C GLN A 297 -15.60 0.51 -0.65
N PHE A 298 -15.16 1.76 -0.88
CA PHE A 298 -16.04 2.91 -1.01
C PHE A 298 -16.08 3.39 -2.46
N LYS A 299 -17.27 3.45 -3.03
CA LYS A 299 -17.48 3.96 -4.39
C LYS A 299 -18.32 5.23 -4.36
N GLN A 300 -18.16 6.06 -5.38
CA GLN A 300 -19.01 7.22 -5.56
C GLN A 300 -20.37 6.77 -6.08
N CYS A 301 -21.45 7.26 -5.45
CA CYS A 301 -22.80 6.93 -5.86
C CYS A 301 -23.13 7.62 -7.19
N PRO A 302 -23.56 6.90 -8.23
CA PRO A 302 -23.93 7.53 -9.51
C PRO A 302 -25.24 8.34 -9.43
N LYS A 303 -26.04 8.15 -8.36
CA LYS A 303 -27.31 8.85 -8.19
C LYS A 303 -27.20 10.14 -7.39
N CYS A 304 -26.47 10.13 -6.27
CA CYS A 304 -26.34 11.29 -5.38
C CYS A 304 -24.92 11.89 -5.36
N ASN A 305 -23.97 11.33 -6.11
CA ASN A 305 -22.56 11.77 -6.19
C ASN A 305 -21.77 11.73 -4.88
N GLU A 306 -22.33 11.14 -3.82
CA GLU A 306 -21.66 10.97 -2.53
C GLU A 306 -20.80 9.70 -2.47
N LEU A 307 -19.66 9.77 -1.79
CA LEU A 307 -18.74 8.64 -1.60
C LEU A 307 -19.24 7.71 -0.48
N THR A 308 -20.46 7.21 -0.62
CA THR A 308 -21.19 6.46 0.43
C THR A 308 -21.70 5.11 -0.06
N VAL A 309 -21.20 4.62 -1.20
CA VAL A 309 -21.51 3.27 -1.67
C VAL A 309 -20.53 2.28 -1.05
N THR A 310 -21.06 1.28 -0.36
CA THR A 310 -20.31 0.09 0.08
C THR A 310 -20.78 -1.12 -0.70
N TRP A 311 -19.94 -2.14 -0.83
CA TRP A 311 -20.32 -3.39 -1.47
C TRP A 311 -20.18 -4.58 -0.53
N THR A 312 -21.01 -5.60 -0.78
CA THR A 312 -20.88 -6.91 -0.13
C THR A 312 -20.79 -7.99 -1.19
N LYS A 313 -20.09 -9.08 -0.85
CA LYS A 313 -19.94 -10.26 -1.71
C LYS A 313 -20.55 -11.46 -1.03
N LYS A 314 -21.51 -12.10 -1.71
CA LYS A 314 -22.08 -13.38 -1.29
C LYS A 314 -21.70 -14.43 -2.33
N ILE A 315 -21.04 -15.50 -1.90
CA ILE A 315 -20.75 -16.63 -2.80
C ILE A 315 -22.08 -17.35 -3.06
N LEU A 316 -22.46 -17.46 -4.34
CA LEU A 316 -23.62 -18.23 -4.78
C LEU A 316 -23.21 -19.67 -5.07
N GLU A 317 -22.08 -19.84 -5.76
CA GLU A 317 -21.51 -21.13 -6.14
C GLU A 317 -20.01 -21.09 -5.87
N GLN A 318 -19.49 -22.09 -5.16
CA GLN A 318 -18.07 -22.21 -4.87
C GLN A 318 -17.30 -22.60 -6.13
N ALA A 319 -16.11 -22.04 -6.32
CA ALA A 319 -15.20 -22.50 -7.36
C ALA A 319 -14.59 -23.86 -6.97
N THR A 320 -14.35 -24.71 -7.96
CA THR A 320 -13.64 -25.97 -7.80
C THR A 320 -12.42 -25.98 -8.73
N HIS A 321 -11.57 -27.02 -8.64
CA HIS A 321 -10.48 -27.21 -9.60
C HIS A 321 -10.98 -27.42 -11.06
N TYR A 322 -12.24 -27.84 -11.21
CA TYR A 322 -12.83 -28.22 -12.49
C TYR A 322 -13.83 -27.19 -13.02
N SER A 323 -14.37 -26.33 -12.16
CA SER A 323 -15.42 -25.36 -12.50
C SER A 323 -15.18 -24.02 -11.82
N SER A 324 -15.44 -22.93 -12.54
CA SER A 324 -15.56 -21.61 -11.94
C SER A 324 -16.73 -21.56 -10.96
N GLY A 325 -16.63 -20.70 -9.95
CA GLY A 325 -17.74 -20.37 -9.06
C GLY A 325 -18.48 -19.11 -9.52
N GLN A 326 -19.50 -18.71 -8.76
CA GLN A 326 -20.21 -17.45 -8.93
C GLN A 326 -20.37 -16.73 -7.60
N SER A 327 -20.21 -15.41 -7.63
CA SER A 327 -20.51 -14.53 -6.50
C SER A 327 -21.49 -13.44 -6.91
N LEU A 328 -22.29 -12.99 -5.94
CA LEU A 328 -23.18 -11.85 -6.06
C LEU A 328 -22.55 -10.67 -5.33
N ILE A 329 -22.21 -9.64 -6.08
CA ILE A 329 -21.79 -8.34 -5.55
C ILE A 329 -23.02 -7.46 -5.41
N THR A 330 -23.22 -6.90 -4.22
CA THR A 330 -24.30 -5.95 -3.94
C THR A 330 -23.71 -4.61 -3.55
N ASP A 331 -23.81 -3.61 -4.43
CA ASP A 331 -23.47 -2.22 -4.13
C ASP A 331 -24.69 -1.53 -3.51
N LYS A 332 -24.53 -0.88 -2.35
CA LYS A 332 -25.59 -0.12 -1.68
C LYS A 332 -25.07 1.25 -1.25
N CYS A 333 -25.81 2.30 -1.58
CA CYS A 333 -25.55 3.64 -1.08
C CYS A 333 -26.20 3.83 0.30
N HIS A 334 -25.48 4.43 1.24
CA HIS A 334 -26.02 4.75 2.57
C HIS A 334 -26.69 6.14 2.64
N CYS A 335 -26.54 6.96 1.60
CA CYS A 335 -27.12 8.30 1.55
C CYS A 335 -28.44 8.36 0.75
N CYS A 336 -28.67 7.46 -0.20
CA CYS A 336 -29.87 7.44 -1.02
C CYS A 336 -30.32 6.00 -1.32
N ASN A 337 -31.43 5.82 -2.05
CA ASN A 337 -31.98 4.50 -2.38
C ASN A 337 -31.27 3.79 -3.55
N TYR A 338 -30.03 4.16 -3.88
CA TYR A 338 -29.26 3.46 -4.91
C TYR A 338 -28.82 2.07 -4.41
N SER A 339 -29.14 1.05 -5.19
CA SER A 339 -28.71 -0.33 -4.98
C SER A 339 -28.50 -0.99 -6.35
N ARG A 340 -27.41 -1.73 -6.49
CA ARG A 340 -27.10 -2.50 -7.70
C ARG A 340 -26.60 -3.87 -7.29
N GLN A 341 -27.05 -4.89 -8.02
CA GLN A 341 -26.53 -6.24 -7.89
C GLN A 341 -25.87 -6.67 -9.20
N GLY A 342 -24.73 -7.33 -9.10
CA GLY A 342 -24.00 -7.89 -10.23
C GLY A 342 -23.47 -9.28 -9.86
N LYS A 343 -23.46 -10.18 -10.83
CA LYS A 343 -22.78 -11.48 -10.67
C LYS A 343 -21.36 -11.35 -11.18
N GLU A 344 -20.42 -11.91 -10.43
CA GLU A 344 -19.02 -12.02 -10.84
C GLU A 344 -18.60 -13.49 -10.80
N THR A 345 -17.92 -13.92 -11.85
CA THR A 345 -17.36 -15.26 -11.96
C THR A 345 -16.14 -15.39 -11.06
N ILE A 346 -16.14 -16.40 -10.20
CA ILE A 346 -14.98 -16.75 -9.39
C ILE A 346 -14.12 -17.71 -10.23
N PRO A 347 -12.84 -17.41 -10.50
CA PRO A 347 -11.96 -18.33 -11.22
C PRO A 347 -11.90 -19.72 -10.58
N ARG A 348 -11.66 -20.75 -11.39
CA ARG A 348 -11.43 -22.12 -10.90
C ARG A 348 -10.21 -22.17 -9.97
N LEU A 349 -10.21 -23.10 -9.02
CA LEU A 349 -9.11 -23.28 -8.08
C LEU A 349 -7.86 -23.84 -8.80
N PRO A 350 -6.64 -23.36 -8.50
CA PRO A 350 -5.41 -23.94 -9.06
C PRO A 350 -5.24 -25.39 -8.59
N PRO A 351 -4.73 -26.33 -9.41
CA PRO A 351 -4.55 -27.73 -9.01
C PRO A 351 -3.62 -27.81 -7.79
N GLY A 352 -4.12 -28.34 -6.67
CA GLY A 352 -3.43 -28.29 -5.38
C GLY A 352 -2.53 -29.48 -5.11
N ASN A 353 -1.32 -29.21 -4.60
CA ASN A 353 -0.60 -30.11 -3.73
C ASN A 353 -0.85 -29.66 -2.27
N SER A 354 -1.12 -30.63 -1.40
CA SER A 354 -1.25 -30.59 0.07
C SER A 354 -2.28 -29.66 0.74
N SER A 355 -3.34 -30.30 1.22
CA SER A 355 -3.91 -30.25 2.59
C SER A 355 -3.53 -29.07 3.51
N TRP A 356 -4.46 -28.13 3.70
CA TRP A 356 -4.68 -27.55 5.01
C TRP A 356 -6.13 -27.11 5.25
N SER A 357 -6.54 -27.32 6.49
CA SER A 357 -7.89 -27.28 7.01
C SER A 357 -8.22 -25.90 7.61
N GLY A 358 -9.15 -25.21 6.97
CA GLY A 358 -10.20 -24.39 7.59
C GLY A 358 -9.81 -23.25 8.54
N SER A 359 -9.83 -22.02 8.03
CA SER A 359 -10.38 -20.85 8.75
C SER A 359 -10.93 -19.82 7.76
N SER A 360 -12.10 -19.27 8.06
CA SER A 360 -12.92 -18.48 7.13
C SER A 360 -12.31 -17.11 6.85
N GLY A 361 -12.10 -16.84 5.56
CA GLY A 361 -11.43 -15.66 4.99
C GLY A 361 -11.90 -14.32 5.53
N GLY A 362 -10.92 -13.57 6.04
CA GLY A 362 -11.00 -12.13 6.24
C GLY A 362 -9.94 -11.49 5.36
N GLY A 363 -10.36 -10.56 4.49
CA GLY A 363 -9.44 -9.60 3.90
C GLY A 363 -8.65 -8.86 4.98
N PHE A 364 -7.55 -8.19 4.62
CA PHE A 364 -6.86 -7.32 5.57
C PHE A 364 -7.85 -6.33 6.21
N GLY A 365 -7.61 -6.01 7.47
CA GLY A 365 -8.60 -5.34 8.30
C GLY A 365 -8.85 -3.86 7.97
N GLY A 366 -8.21 -3.28 6.96
CA GLY A 366 -8.41 -1.91 6.49
C GLY A 366 -7.46 -0.85 7.07
N GLY A 367 -6.21 -1.22 7.39
CA GLY A 367 -5.18 -0.29 7.85
C GLY A 367 -4.64 0.63 6.74
N SER A 368 -3.93 1.69 7.14
CA SER A 368 -3.32 2.67 6.23
C SER A 368 -1.88 3.00 6.60
N SER A 369 -1.08 3.35 5.59
CA SER A 369 0.30 3.84 5.78
C SER A 369 0.55 5.16 5.04
N GLY A 370 1.42 6.00 5.62
CA GLY A 370 1.93 7.24 5.04
C GLY A 370 3.29 7.14 4.36
N GLY A 371 3.82 5.93 4.13
CA GLY A 371 5.17 5.72 3.61
C GLY A 371 6.20 5.38 4.70
N GLY A 372 5.77 4.88 5.86
CA GLY A 372 6.66 4.48 6.97
C GLY A 372 7.54 3.28 6.62
N GLY A 373 8.48 2.96 7.51
CA GLY A 373 9.38 1.82 7.36
C GLY A 373 10.64 2.18 6.57
N ALA A 374 11.22 1.21 5.86
CA ALA A 374 12.50 1.40 5.17
C ALA A 374 12.65 0.45 3.98
N GLY A 375 13.57 0.79 3.09
CA GLY A 375 13.94 -0.05 1.96
C GLY A 375 15.43 0.01 1.67
N GLY A 376 15.90 -0.90 0.83
CA GLY A 376 17.29 -0.91 0.41
C GLY A 376 17.58 -1.89 -0.72
N ASP A 377 18.58 -1.54 -1.52
CA ASP A 377 19.04 -2.36 -2.63
C ASP A 377 20.05 -3.40 -2.12
N TRP A 378 20.09 -4.59 -2.72
CA TRP A 378 21.06 -5.66 -2.37
C TRP A 378 22.01 -5.99 -3.49
#